data_AF-A0A1V5IMT0-F1
#
_entry.id   AF-A0A1V5IMT0-F1
#
_cell.length_a   1.000
_cell.length_b   1.000
_cell.length_c   1.000
_cell.angle_alpha   90.00
_cell.angle_beta   90.00
_cell.angle_gamma   90.00
#
_symmetry.space_group_name_H-M   'P 1'
#
loop_
_entity.id
_entity.type
_entity.pdbx_description
1 polymer ?
#
loop_
_entity_poly.entity_id
_entity_poly.type
_entity_poly.pdbx_seq_one_letter_code
_entity_poly.pdbx_strand_id
1 'polypeptide(L)'
;MKWLNISRITRRIMDKVRILEKAAQELTVDGYKELDIRKIRKAKRMTQEEVGKAAGISRNYVAQIEAGRYNTATLKTLTRVLGVLGKELVITVKDE
;
A
#
# COMPACT_ATOMS: atom_id res chain seq x y z
N MET A 1 -23.90 38.66 -12.61
CA MET A 1 -23.77 38.22 -11.20
C MET A 1 -23.78 36.69 -10.96
N LYS A 2 -23.63 35.80 -11.98
CA LYS A 2 -23.47 34.34 -11.74
C LYS A 2 -22.03 33.90 -11.43
N TRP A 3 -21.05 34.67 -11.88
CA TRP A 3 -19.61 34.36 -11.76
C TRP A 3 -19.08 34.39 -10.32
N LEU A 4 -19.60 35.26 -9.46
CA LEU A 4 -19.23 35.34 -8.03
C LEU A 4 -19.64 34.09 -7.24
N ASN A 5 -20.69 33.39 -7.67
CA ASN A 5 -21.17 32.20 -6.99
C ASN A 5 -20.38 30.96 -7.41
N ILE A 6 -20.03 30.85 -8.71
CA ILE A 6 -19.17 29.80 -9.23
C ILE A 6 -17.77 29.89 -8.60
N SER A 7 -17.19 31.09 -8.49
CA SER A 7 -15.87 31.27 -7.87
C SER A 7 -15.83 30.96 -6.37
N ARG A 8 -16.94 31.19 -5.65
CA ARG A 8 -17.08 30.79 -4.24
C ARG A 8 -17.23 29.28 -4.08
N ILE A 9 -17.97 28.63 -4.98
CA ILE A 9 -18.14 27.18 -4.99
C ILE A 9 -16.81 26.50 -5.31
N THR A 10 -16.09 26.95 -6.35
CA THR A 10 -14.79 26.38 -6.71
C THR A 10 -13.76 26.58 -5.60
N ARG A 11 -13.72 27.75 -4.95
CA ARG A 11 -12.84 28.00 -3.79
C ARG A 11 -13.11 27.02 -2.66
N ARG A 12 -14.38 26.84 -2.29
CA ARG A 12 -14.77 25.92 -1.21
C ARG A 12 -14.49 24.45 -1.53
N ILE A 13 -14.56 24.07 -2.80
CA ILE A 13 -14.15 22.73 -3.27
C ILE A 13 -12.63 22.58 -3.17
N MET A 14 -11.86 23.57 -3.64
CA MET A 14 -10.40 23.56 -3.58
C MET A 14 -9.86 23.51 -2.13
N ASP A 15 -10.51 24.22 -1.20
CA ASP A 15 -10.13 24.18 0.21
C ASP A 15 -10.35 22.80 0.82
N LYS A 16 -11.47 22.12 0.46
CA LYS A 16 -11.72 20.73 0.88
C LYS A 16 -10.70 19.76 0.29
N VAL A 17 -10.34 19.92 -0.99
CA VAL A 17 -9.31 19.07 -1.64
C VAL A 17 -7.97 19.22 -0.93
N ARG A 18 -7.54 20.45 -0.62
CA ARG A 18 -6.31 20.70 0.14
C ARG A 18 -6.31 20.09 1.53
N ILE A 19 -7.44 20.12 2.24
CA ILE A 19 -7.56 19.48 3.56
C ILE A 19 -7.42 17.97 3.44
N LEU A 20 -8.02 17.35 2.41
CA LEU A 20 -7.90 15.92 2.16
C LEU A 20 -6.47 15.53 1.76
N GLU A 21 -5.81 16.32 0.92
CA GLU A 21 -4.41 16.13 0.54
C GLU A 21 -3.47 16.23 1.75
N LYS A 22 -3.69 17.22 2.61
CA LYS A 22 -2.90 17.41 3.83
C LYS A 22 -3.13 16.31 4.85
N ALA A 23 -4.38 15.86 5.04
CA ALA A 23 -4.70 14.74 5.91
C ALA A 23 -4.11 13.41 5.40
N ALA A 24 -4.12 13.20 4.08
CA ALA A 24 -3.44 12.07 3.45
C ALA A 24 -1.91 12.17 3.68
N GLN A 25 -1.33 13.36 3.53
CA GLN A 25 0.08 13.59 3.86
C GLN A 25 0.39 13.31 5.33
N GLU A 26 -0.38 13.83 6.28
CA GLU A 26 -0.20 13.60 7.72
C GLU A 26 -0.38 12.11 8.10
N LEU A 27 -1.28 11.38 7.43
CA LEU A 27 -1.38 9.91 7.53
C LEU A 27 -0.13 9.18 6.97
N THR A 28 0.56 9.78 6.00
CA THR A 28 1.75 9.19 5.34
C THR A 28 3.10 9.59 5.96
N VAL A 29 3.17 10.64 6.79
CA VAL A 29 4.45 11.19 7.26
C VAL A 29 5.04 10.42 8.44
N ASP A 30 4.23 9.81 9.32
CA ASP A 30 4.72 8.97 10.45
C ASP A 30 4.03 7.59 10.53
N GLY A 31 3.15 7.28 9.58
CA GLY A 31 2.17 6.20 9.66
C GLY A 31 2.46 4.96 8.81
N TYR A 32 3.70 4.72 8.38
CA TYR A 32 4.06 3.41 7.82
C TYR A 32 4.07 2.38 8.96
N LYS A 33 2.88 1.93 9.37
CA LYS A 33 2.73 0.71 10.16
C LYS A 33 3.46 -0.38 9.37
N GLU A 34 4.47 -0.97 10.00
CA GLU A 34 5.20 -2.11 9.47
C GLU A 34 4.22 -3.08 8.81
N LEU A 35 4.38 -3.30 7.49
CA LEU A 35 3.44 -4.11 6.72
C LEU A 35 3.49 -5.54 7.22
N ASP A 36 2.51 -5.92 8.03
CA ASP A 36 2.39 -7.29 8.54
C ASP A 36 1.71 -8.18 7.50
N ILE A 37 2.50 -8.66 6.53
CA ILE A 37 2.07 -9.57 5.46
C ILE A 37 1.40 -10.82 6.04
N ARG A 38 1.88 -11.30 7.20
CA ARG A 38 1.33 -12.46 7.90
C ARG A 38 -0.11 -12.22 8.35
N LYS A 39 -0.42 -11.04 8.91
CA LYS A 39 -1.80 -10.69 9.28
C LYS A 39 -2.72 -10.66 8.06
N ILE A 40 -2.27 -10.06 6.95
CA ILE A 40 -3.05 -9.99 5.70
C ILE A 40 -3.35 -11.40 5.18
N ARG A 41 -2.34 -12.28 5.14
CA ARG A 41 -2.52 -13.67 4.72
C ARG A 41 -3.49 -14.42 5.62
N LYS A 42 -3.36 -14.29 6.95
CA LYS A 42 -4.26 -14.94 7.90
C LYS A 42 -5.70 -14.46 7.76
N ALA A 43 -5.92 -13.16 7.50
CA ALA A 43 -7.25 -12.62 7.23
C ALA A 43 -7.88 -13.24 5.97
N LYS A 44 -7.07 -13.57 4.97
CA LYS A 44 -7.48 -14.35 3.79
C LYS A 44 -7.58 -15.86 4.02
N ARG A 45 -7.31 -16.35 5.23
CA ARG A 45 -7.35 -17.78 5.60
C ARG A 45 -6.43 -18.66 4.74
N MET A 46 -5.33 -18.10 4.23
CA MET A 46 -4.36 -18.84 3.44
C MET A 46 -3.17 -19.32 4.28
N THR A 47 -2.64 -20.49 3.96
CA THR A 47 -1.36 -21.00 4.44
C THR A 47 -0.20 -20.36 3.67
N GLN A 48 1.03 -20.48 4.19
CA GLN A 48 2.22 -20.03 3.48
C GLN A 48 2.48 -20.85 2.21
N GLU A 49 2.10 -22.13 2.22
CA GLU A 49 2.23 -23.03 1.07
C GLU A 49 1.32 -22.59 -0.08
N GLU A 50 0.05 -22.28 0.21
CA GLU A 50 -0.90 -21.81 -0.80
C GLU A 50 -0.47 -20.47 -1.41
N VAL A 51 0.02 -19.53 -0.59
CA VAL A 51 0.58 -18.28 -1.10
C VAL A 51 1.81 -18.54 -1.95
N GLY A 52 2.71 -19.42 -1.52
CA GLY A 52 3.91 -19.77 -2.28
C GLY A 52 3.56 -20.36 -3.64
N LYS A 53 2.67 -21.35 -3.67
CA LYS A 53 2.18 -21.97 -4.91
C LYS A 53 1.52 -20.95 -5.84
N ALA A 54 0.63 -20.10 -5.33
CA ALA A 54 -0.06 -19.08 -6.13
C ALA A 54 0.89 -17.98 -6.64
N ALA A 55 1.87 -17.59 -5.82
CA ALA A 55 2.89 -16.60 -6.17
C ALA A 55 4.10 -17.23 -6.88
N GLY A 56 4.08 -18.54 -7.19
CA GLY A 56 5.17 -19.31 -7.79
C GLY A 56 6.53 -19.10 -7.13
N ILE A 57 6.56 -19.22 -5.80
CA ILE A 57 7.76 -19.20 -4.94
C ILE A 57 7.65 -20.29 -3.87
N SER A 58 8.76 -20.62 -3.20
CA SER A 58 8.72 -21.60 -2.12
C SER A 58 8.01 -21.06 -0.87
N ARG A 59 7.38 -21.96 -0.10
CA ARG A 59 6.79 -21.65 1.21
C ARG A 59 7.80 -21.06 2.20
N ASN A 60 9.05 -21.52 2.15
CA ASN A 60 10.13 -20.94 2.94
C ASN A 60 10.37 -19.47 2.56
N TYR A 61 10.31 -19.14 1.28
CA TYR A 61 10.51 -17.75 0.84
C TYR A 61 9.35 -16.83 1.25
N VAL A 62 8.11 -17.35 1.28
CA VAL A 62 6.97 -16.64 1.91
C VAL A 62 7.25 -16.35 3.40
N ALA A 63 7.78 -17.32 4.15
CA ALA A 63 8.11 -17.12 5.57
C ALA A 63 9.24 -16.08 5.78
N GLN A 64 10.21 -15.99 4.86
CA GLN A 64 11.27 -14.98 4.87
C GLN A 64 10.70 -13.57 4.66
N ILE A 65 9.82 -13.42 3.67
CA ILE A 65 9.10 -12.17 3.38
C ILE A 65 8.27 -11.74 4.60
N GLU A 66 7.53 -12.65 5.23
CA GLU A 66 6.74 -12.36 6.44
C GLU A 66 7.58 -11.97 7.66
N ALA A 67 8.85 -12.38 7.70
CA ALA A 67 9.80 -12.04 8.76
C ALA A 67 10.57 -10.74 8.48
N GLY A 68 10.17 -9.97 7.46
CA GLY A 68 10.80 -8.70 7.12
C GLY A 68 12.12 -8.82 6.34
N ARG A 69 12.50 -10.03 5.91
CA ARG A 69 13.76 -10.27 5.17
C ARG A 69 13.57 -10.01 3.68
N TYR A 70 13.23 -8.76 3.36
CA TYR A 70 12.92 -8.28 2.01
C TYR A 70 14.15 -7.98 1.15
N ASN A 71 15.34 -7.86 1.75
CA ASN A 71 16.59 -7.55 1.03
C ASN A 71 16.92 -8.53 -0.10
N THR A 72 16.40 -9.75 -0.02
CA THR A 72 16.57 -10.78 -1.07
C THR A 72 15.41 -10.85 -2.05
N ALA A 73 14.32 -10.09 -1.82
CA ALA A 73 13.12 -10.13 -2.64
C ALA A 73 13.16 -9.05 -3.72
N THR A 74 13.05 -9.48 -4.98
CA THR A 74 12.84 -8.54 -6.09
C THR A 74 11.48 -7.85 -5.96
N LEU A 75 11.34 -6.65 -6.54
CA LEU A 75 10.04 -5.98 -6.63
C LEU A 75 8.99 -6.87 -7.30
N LYS A 76 9.38 -7.60 -8.36
CA LYS A 76 8.51 -8.57 -9.05
C LYS A 76 7.98 -9.64 -8.09
N THR A 77 8.82 -10.18 -7.21
CA THR A 77 8.41 -11.16 -6.20
C THR A 77 7.40 -10.55 -5.23
N LEU A 78 7.68 -9.36 -4.71
CA LEU A 78 6.81 -8.67 -3.76
C LEU A 78 5.45 -8.37 -4.40
N THR A 79 5.42 -7.86 -5.64
CA THR A 79 4.19 -7.61 -6.40
C THR A 79 3.36 -8.89 -6.57
N ARG A 80 3.98 -10.04 -6.88
CA ARG A 80 3.26 -11.32 -7.02
C ARG A 80 2.63 -11.76 -5.70
N VAL A 81 3.39 -11.72 -4.61
CA VAL A 81 2.89 -12.11 -3.28
C VAL A 81 1.75 -11.20 -2.84
N LEU A 82 1.92 -9.88 -2.99
CA LEU A 82 0.89 -8.91 -2.66
C LEU A 82 -0.35 -9.06 -3.55
N GLY A 83 -0.17 -9.35 -4.83
CA GLY A 83 -1.27 -9.63 -5.77
C GLY A 83 -2.12 -10.83 -5.35
N VAL A 84 -1.50 -11.95 -4.94
CA VAL A 84 -2.21 -13.11 -4.35
C VAL A 84 -3.00 -12.68 -3.10
N LEU A 85 -2.42 -11.80 -2.30
CA LEU A 85 -3.05 -11.23 -1.12
C LEU A 85 -4.05 -10.10 -1.42
N GLY A 86 -4.30 -9.77 -2.70
CA GLY A 86 -5.25 -8.74 -3.12
C GLY A 86 -4.80 -7.33 -2.71
N LYS A 87 -3.49 -7.10 -2.74
CA LYS A 87 -2.83 -5.84 -2.43
C LYS A 87 -1.98 -5.40 -3.62
N GLU A 88 -1.81 -4.10 -3.74
CA GLU A 88 -0.96 -3.47 -4.74
C GLU A 88 0.30 -2.92 -4.07
N LEU A 89 1.44 -3.07 -4.75
CA LEU A 89 2.72 -2.53 -4.28
C LEU A 89 2.91 -1.14 -4.88
N VAL A 90 2.93 -0.11 -4.03
CA VAL A 90 3.29 1.26 -4.40
C VAL A 90 4.61 1.61 -3.76
N ILE A 91 5.56 2.10 -4.55
CA ILE A 91 6.90 2.46 -4.11
C ILE A 91 7.08 3.95 -4.36
N THR A 92 7.51 4.67 -3.34
CA THR A 92 7.95 6.07 -3.47
C THR A 92 9.44 6.12 -3.26
N VAL A 93 10.16 6.64 -4.25
CA VAL A 93 11.59 6.93 -4.12
C VAL A 93 11.69 8.40 -3.73
N LYS A 94 12.48 8.70 -2.70
CA LYS A 94 12.84 10.07 -2.34
C LYS A 94 14.25 10.31 -2.87
N ASP A 95 14.43 11.39 -3.61
CA ASP A 95 15.76 11.92 -3.86
C ASP A 95 16.28 12.51 -2.53
N GLU A 96 17.56 12.27 -2.24
CA GLU A 96 18.25 12.86 -1.07
C GLU A 96 18.39 14.38 -1.20
#